data_AF-A0A0F9HAS4-F1
#
_entry.id   AF-A0A0F9HAS4-F1
#
_cell.length_a   1.000
_cell.length_b   1.000
_cell.length_c   1.000
_cell.angle_alpha   90.00
_cell.angle_beta   90.00
_cell.angle_gamma   90.00
#
_symmetry.space_group_name_H-M   'P 1'
#
loop_
_entity.id
_entity.type
_entity.pdbx_description
1 polymer ?
#
loop_
_entity_poly.entity_id
_entity_poly.type
_entity_poly.pdbx_seq_one_letter_code
_entity_poly.pdbx_strand_id
1 'polypeptide(L)'
;MSGWKRKMARKQMKSGRGSMTRMSRDHQDVLQNIEFALVSTWRHRDDVDDKACHAAIESMLTRRQPRDEAASALSDQLLVVRAERDDVPERLWQDGLRVVADSIRTHSQRRPSEQAYLNFVGQYIPA
;
A
#
# COMPACT_ATOMS: atom_id res chain seq x y z
N MET A 1 -32.08 -37.58 1.16
CA MET A 1 -30.95 -36.71 1.57
C MET A 1 -31.30 -35.98 2.89
N SER A 2 -30.62 -36.36 3.99
CA SER A 2 -30.96 -35.90 5.35
C SER A 2 -30.73 -34.39 5.55
N GLY A 3 -31.60 -33.76 6.34
CA GLY A 3 -31.59 -32.31 6.60
C GLY A 3 -30.32 -31.78 7.26
N TRP A 4 -29.48 -32.66 7.81
CA TRP A 4 -28.27 -32.31 8.54
C TRP A 4 -27.11 -31.95 7.60
N LYS A 5 -27.03 -32.60 6.43
CA LYS A 5 -26.05 -32.23 5.37
C LYS A 5 -26.30 -30.82 4.81
N ARG A 6 -27.56 -30.38 4.75
CA ARG A 6 -27.94 -29.03 4.28
C ARG A 6 -27.58 -27.91 5.26
N LYS A 7 -27.60 -28.17 6.58
CA LYS A 7 -27.18 -27.18 7.61
C LYS A 7 -25.66 -26.97 7.63
N MET A 8 -24.87 -28.02 7.44
CA MET A 8 -23.40 -27.93 7.43
C MET A 8 -22.88 -27.15 6.21
N ALA A 9 -23.42 -27.40 5.01
CA ALA A 9 -23.06 -26.68 3.79
C ALA A 9 -23.33 -25.15 3.89
N ARG A 10 -24.46 -24.75 4.49
CA ARG A 10 -24.80 -23.32 4.69
C ARG A 10 -23.90 -22.63 5.73
N LYS A 11 -23.42 -23.35 6.75
CA LYS A 11 -22.51 -22.80 7.76
C LYS A 11 -21.09 -22.62 7.19
N GLN A 12 -20.65 -23.53 6.32
CA GLN A 12 -19.35 -23.48 5.63
C GLN A 12 -19.28 -22.37 4.57
N MET A 13 -20.38 -22.10 3.84
CA MET A 13 -20.41 -21.00 2.86
C MET A 13 -20.45 -19.60 3.51
N LYS A 14 -21.04 -19.46 4.70
CA LYS A 14 -21.07 -18.18 5.44
C LYS A 14 -19.71 -17.82 6.04
N SER A 15 -18.92 -18.80 6.50
CA SER A 15 -17.57 -18.52 7.03
C SER A 15 -16.59 -18.08 5.94
N GLY A 16 -16.69 -18.64 4.74
CA GLY A 16 -15.83 -18.25 3.60
C GLY A 16 -16.10 -16.82 3.11
N ARG A 17 -17.36 -16.40 3.06
CA ARG A 17 -17.73 -15.06 2.56
C ARG A 17 -17.29 -13.94 3.51
N GLY A 18 -17.46 -14.12 4.82
CA GLY A 18 -16.98 -13.14 5.82
C GLY A 18 -15.46 -13.01 5.86
N SER A 19 -14.74 -14.12 5.66
CA SER A 19 -13.27 -14.11 5.60
C SER A 19 -12.75 -13.41 4.34
N MET A 20 -13.38 -13.58 3.17
CA MET A 20 -13.00 -12.87 1.95
C MET A 20 -13.25 -11.37 2.05
N THR A 21 -14.39 -10.95 2.61
CA THR A 21 -14.70 -9.52 2.79
C THR A 21 -13.72 -8.85 3.74
N ARG A 22 -13.34 -9.52 4.84
CA ARG A 22 -12.32 -9.02 5.75
C ARG A 22 -10.97 -8.89 5.07
N MET A 23 -10.54 -9.94 4.36
CA MET A 23 -9.27 -9.92 3.63
C MET A 23 -9.23 -8.79 2.60
N SER A 24 -10.27 -8.59 1.80
CA SER A 24 -10.34 -7.49 0.82
C SER A 24 -10.28 -6.12 1.47
N ARG A 25 -10.91 -5.95 2.64
CA ARG A 25 -10.84 -4.69 3.40
C ARG A 25 -9.43 -4.45 3.93
N ASP A 26 -8.81 -5.47 4.53
CA ASP A 26 -7.45 -5.34 5.07
C ASP A 26 -6.43 -4.99 3.95
N HIS A 27 -6.60 -5.55 2.74
CA HIS A 27 -5.76 -5.17 1.58
C HIS A 27 -5.98 -3.72 1.17
N GLN A 28 -7.24 -3.27 1.09
CA GLN A 28 -7.57 -1.90 0.72
C GLN A 28 -7.05 -0.89 1.75
N ASP A 29 -7.18 -1.19 3.04
CA ASP A 29 -6.70 -0.34 4.12
C ASP A 29 -5.17 -0.19 4.05
N VAL A 30 -4.44 -1.28 3.76
CA VAL A 30 -2.98 -1.22 3.59
C VAL A 30 -2.58 -0.35 2.41
N LEU A 31 -3.24 -0.49 1.25
CA LEU A 31 -2.98 0.34 0.08
C LEU A 31 -3.21 1.83 0.39
N GLN A 32 -4.33 2.15 1.03
CA GLN A 32 -4.66 3.52 1.41
C GLN A 32 -3.62 4.11 2.38
N ASN A 33 -3.15 3.34 3.36
CA ASN A 33 -2.14 3.84 4.30
C ASN A 33 -0.80 4.15 3.59
N ILE A 34 -0.40 3.27 2.65
CA ILE A 34 0.82 3.48 1.86
C ILE A 34 0.66 4.73 0.99
N GLU A 35 -0.42 4.84 0.22
CA GLU A 35 -0.64 5.98 -0.67
C GLU A 35 -0.79 7.29 0.12
N PHE A 36 -1.46 7.26 1.27
CA PHE A 36 -1.57 8.41 2.17
C PHE A 36 -0.20 8.87 2.66
N ALA A 37 0.68 7.95 3.07
CA ALA A 37 2.05 8.30 3.46
C ALA A 37 2.79 9.01 2.33
N LEU A 38 2.73 8.46 1.11
CA LEU A 38 3.41 9.05 -0.05
C LEU A 38 2.87 10.45 -0.38
N VAL A 39 1.55 10.60 -0.47
CA VAL A 39 0.90 11.87 -0.84
C VAL A 39 1.07 12.91 0.25
N SER A 40 0.96 12.52 1.53
CA SER A 40 1.18 13.44 2.65
C SER A 40 2.61 13.97 2.63
N THR A 41 3.62 13.11 2.49
CA THR A 41 5.02 13.55 2.40
C THR A 41 5.24 14.46 1.19
N TRP A 42 4.70 14.09 0.02
CA TRP A 42 4.79 14.92 -1.19
C TRP A 42 4.15 16.30 -1.04
N ARG A 43 3.01 16.42 -0.36
CA ARG A 43 2.37 17.73 -0.13
C ARG A 43 3.16 18.67 0.76
N HIS A 44 4.04 18.13 1.60
CA HIS A 44 4.87 18.89 2.52
C HIS A 44 6.31 19.07 2.02
N ARG A 45 6.66 18.49 0.87
CA ARG A 45 8.02 18.49 0.31
C ARG A 45 8.00 18.66 -1.21
N ASP A 46 8.66 19.69 -1.69
CA ASP A 46 8.77 20.01 -3.12
C ASP A 46 9.77 19.14 -3.88
N ASP A 47 10.69 18.48 -3.17
CA ASP A 47 11.71 17.58 -3.71
C ASP A 47 11.20 16.14 -3.94
N VAL A 48 9.96 15.84 -3.59
CA VAL A 48 9.36 14.52 -3.76
C VAL A 48 8.73 14.38 -5.15
N ASP A 49 9.13 13.31 -5.84
CA ASP A 49 8.60 12.91 -7.14
C ASP A 49 8.31 11.39 -7.19
N ASP A 50 7.73 10.92 -8.30
CA ASP A 50 7.37 9.52 -8.48
C ASP A 50 8.61 8.58 -8.41
N LYS A 51 9.80 9.08 -8.77
CA LYS A 51 11.05 8.35 -8.68
C LYS A 51 11.45 8.16 -7.22
N ALA A 52 11.33 9.18 -6.39
CA ALA A 52 11.56 9.11 -4.95
C ALA A 52 10.59 8.12 -4.28
N CYS A 53 9.30 8.15 -4.65
CA CYS A 53 8.31 7.17 -4.18
C CYS A 53 8.69 5.73 -4.53
N HIS A 54 9.06 5.48 -5.80
CA HIS A 54 9.48 4.15 -6.22
C HIS A 54 10.75 3.69 -5.46
N ALA A 55 11.74 4.58 -5.33
CA ALA A 55 12.98 4.28 -4.63
C ALA A 55 12.74 3.95 -3.16
N ALA A 56 11.87 4.69 -2.48
CA ALA A 56 11.50 4.45 -1.09
C ALA A 56 10.87 3.06 -0.90
N ILE A 57 9.89 2.72 -1.73
CA ILE A 57 9.23 1.41 -1.68
C ILE A 57 10.21 0.27 -2.00
N GLU A 58 11.04 0.43 -3.01
CA GLU A 58 12.05 -0.57 -3.38
C GLU A 58 13.06 -0.78 -2.23
N SER A 59 13.39 0.28 -1.51
CA SER A 59 14.25 0.25 -0.33
C SER A 59 13.66 -0.65 0.77
N MET A 60 12.36 -0.53 1.04
CA MET A 60 11.65 -1.35 2.03
C MET A 60 11.56 -2.81 1.59
N LEU A 61 11.24 -3.05 0.32
CA LEU A 61 11.11 -4.40 -0.23
C LEU A 61 12.46 -5.14 -0.26
N THR A 62 13.56 -4.42 -0.50
CA THR A 62 14.91 -5.00 -0.58
C THR A 62 15.70 -4.89 0.72
N ARG A 63 15.14 -4.22 1.75
CA ARG A 63 15.82 -3.89 3.01
C ARG A 63 17.14 -3.17 2.80
N ARG A 64 17.18 -2.25 1.83
CA ARG A 64 18.34 -1.40 1.53
C ARG A 64 17.96 0.03 1.82
N GLN A 65 18.92 0.83 2.24
CA GLN A 65 18.67 2.25 2.47
C GLN A 65 18.58 3.00 1.14
N PRO A 66 17.61 3.93 0.98
CA PRO A 66 17.61 4.85 -0.15
C PRO A 66 18.90 5.69 -0.18
N ARG A 67 19.31 6.08 -1.38
CA ARG A 67 20.49 6.96 -1.56
C ARG A 67 20.14 8.44 -1.56
N ASP A 68 18.87 8.74 -1.78
CA ASP A 68 18.34 10.09 -1.96
C ASP A 68 17.58 10.52 -0.69
N GLU A 69 17.62 11.80 -0.38
CA GLU A 69 17.01 12.35 0.83
C GLU A 69 15.47 12.28 0.78
N ALA A 70 14.85 12.60 -0.37
CA ALA A 70 13.41 12.52 -0.53
C ALA A 70 12.92 11.08 -0.38
N ALA A 71 13.63 10.12 -0.99
CA ALA A 71 13.33 8.70 -0.84
C ALA A 71 13.55 8.19 0.60
N SER A 72 14.53 8.75 1.32
CA SER A 72 14.78 8.42 2.73
C SER A 72 13.63 8.90 3.61
N ALA A 73 13.20 10.16 3.45
CA ALA A 73 12.06 10.71 4.20
C ALA A 73 10.76 9.95 3.95
N LEU A 74 10.50 9.54 2.71
CA LEU A 74 9.36 8.68 2.37
C LEU A 74 9.46 7.30 3.03
N SER A 75 10.66 6.71 3.06
CA SER A 75 10.87 5.41 3.70
C SER A 75 10.65 5.48 5.22
N ASP A 76 11.11 6.56 5.85
CA ASP A 76 10.88 6.80 7.28
C ASP A 76 9.39 6.94 7.57
N GLN A 77 8.65 7.69 6.74
CA GLN A 77 7.20 7.84 6.89
C GLN A 77 6.47 6.49 6.71
N LEU A 78 6.88 5.67 5.75
CA LEU A 78 6.31 4.33 5.58
C LEU A 78 6.64 3.39 6.74
N LEU A 79 7.80 3.55 7.38
CA LEU A 79 8.15 2.80 8.60
C LEU A 79 7.31 3.22 9.80
N VAL A 80 6.98 4.52 9.94
CA VAL A 80 6.04 5.01 10.96
C VAL A 80 4.68 4.35 10.76
N VAL A 81 4.12 4.40 9.56
CA VAL A 81 2.84 3.76 9.25
C VAL A 81 2.90 2.25 9.47
N ARG A 82 4.01 1.59 9.12
CA ARG A 82 4.19 0.15 9.37
C ARG A 82 4.16 -0.17 10.86
N ALA A 83 4.80 0.66 11.69
CA ALA A 83 4.86 0.49 13.13
C ALA A 83 3.49 0.73 13.79
N GLU A 84 2.70 1.67 13.28
CA GLU A 84 1.33 1.92 13.73
C GLU A 84 0.35 0.80 13.33
N ARG A 85 0.67 0.04 12.27
CA ARG A 85 -0.11 -1.10 11.77
C ARG A 85 0.52 -2.45 12.09
N ASP A 86 0.94 -2.65 13.35
CA ASP A 86 1.48 -3.93 13.82
C ASP A 86 0.47 -5.09 13.71
N ASP A 87 -0.83 -4.75 13.65
CA ASP A 87 -1.96 -5.64 13.39
C ASP A 87 -1.93 -6.28 11.99
N VAL A 88 -1.24 -5.65 11.03
CA VAL A 88 -1.15 -6.12 9.64
C VAL A 88 -0.01 -7.15 9.50
N PRO A 89 -0.31 -8.36 8.97
CA PRO A 89 0.72 -9.34 8.66
C PRO A 89 1.77 -8.79 7.69
N GLU A 90 3.04 -9.08 7.95
CA GLU A 90 4.16 -8.58 7.14
C GLU A 90 4.00 -8.87 5.63
N ARG A 91 3.49 -10.05 5.28
CA ARG A 91 3.22 -10.40 3.88
C ARG A 91 2.23 -9.44 3.21
N LEU A 92 1.19 -9.03 3.93
CA LEU A 92 0.13 -8.16 3.41
C LEU A 92 0.66 -6.76 3.17
N TRP A 93 1.48 -6.28 4.11
CA TRP A 93 2.19 -5.01 3.97
C TRP A 93 3.10 -5.01 2.73
N GLN A 94 3.93 -6.05 2.57
CA GLN A 94 4.81 -6.18 1.41
C GLN A 94 4.04 -6.31 0.08
N ASP A 95 2.91 -7.01 0.08
CA ASP A 95 2.05 -7.10 -1.11
C ASP A 95 1.46 -5.74 -1.47
N GLY A 96 1.04 -4.95 -0.48
CA GLY A 96 0.62 -3.56 -0.67
C GLY A 96 1.72 -2.70 -1.30
N LEU A 97 2.95 -2.79 -0.76
CA LEU A 97 4.12 -2.10 -1.32
C LEU A 97 4.38 -2.51 -2.78
N ARG A 98 4.28 -3.80 -3.11
CA ARG A 98 4.47 -4.30 -4.48
C ARG A 98 3.43 -3.72 -5.44
N VAL A 99 2.16 -3.72 -5.03
CA VAL A 99 1.05 -3.17 -5.85
C VAL A 99 1.27 -1.68 -6.13
N VAL A 100 1.65 -0.90 -5.11
CA VAL A 100 1.93 0.53 -5.31
C VAL A 100 3.15 0.74 -6.20
N ALA A 101 4.23 -0.03 -6.03
CA ALA A 101 5.40 0.03 -6.91
C ALA A 101 5.07 -0.35 -8.36
N ASP A 102 4.23 -1.35 -8.59
CA ASP A 102 3.73 -1.73 -9.92
C ASP A 102 2.87 -0.61 -10.53
N SER A 103 2.04 0.06 -9.71
CA SER A 103 1.24 1.20 -10.15
C SER A 103 2.12 2.37 -10.60
N ILE A 104 3.12 2.75 -9.78
CA ILE A 104 4.09 3.78 -10.15
C ILE A 104 4.81 3.40 -11.45
N ARG A 105 5.28 2.14 -11.58
CA ARG A 105 5.95 1.67 -12.81
C ARG A 105 5.07 1.72 -14.05
N THR A 106 3.76 1.55 -13.87
CA THR A 106 2.78 1.54 -14.95
C THR A 106 2.41 2.96 -15.39
N HIS A 107 2.32 3.88 -14.44
CA HIS A 107 1.78 5.22 -14.66
C HIS A 107 2.83 6.34 -14.68
N SER A 108 4.10 6.03 -14.41
CA SER A 108 5.21 6.98 -14.39
C SER A 108 6.44 6.41 -15.07
N GLN A 109 7.15 7.24 -15.83
CA GLN A 109 8.48 6.90 -16.36
C GLN A 109 9.58 7.05 -15.30
N ARG A 110 9.24 7.56 -14.11
CA ARG A 110 10.15 7.80 -12.97
C ARG A 110 11.34 8.69 -13.36
N ARG A 111 11.08 9.67 -14.23
CA ARG A 111 12.05 10.73 -14.52
C ARG A 111 12.11 11.71 -13.35
N PRO A 112 13.25 12.40 -13.15
CA PRO A 112 13.31 13.47 -12.14
C PRO A 112 12.17 14.48 -12.34
N SER A 113 11.55 14.89 -11.23
CA SER A 113 10.41 15.83 -11.16
C SER A 113 9.11 15.32 -11.79
N GLU A 114 9.03 14.05 -12.20
CA GLU A 114 7.79 13.46 -12.69
C GLU A 114 6.85 13.18 -11.52
N GLN A 115 5.62 13.70 -11.58
CA GLN A 115 4.62 13.58 -10.51
C GLN A 115 3.30 13.03 -11.05
N ALA A 116 3.32 12.27 -12.15
CA ALA A 116 2.10 11.80 -12.81
C ALA A 116 1.31 10.87 -11.90
N TYR A 117 2.00 9.94 -11.22
CA TYR A 117 1.38 9.04 -10.25
C TYR A 117 0.85 9.83 -9.05
N LEU A 118 1.69 10.67 -8.43
CA LEU A 118 1.32 11.47 -7.26
C LEU A 118 0.12 12.39 -7.52
N ASN A 119 0.09 13.06 -8.67
CA ASN A 119 -1.04 13.90 -9.08
C ASN A 119 -2.33 13.09 -9.29
N PHE A 120 -2.21 11.85 -9.78
CA PHE A 120 -3.36 10.97 -9.95
C PHE A 120 -3.91 10.50 -8.59
N VAL A 121 -3.07 9.89 -7.74
CA VAL A 121 -3.54 9.36 -6.45
C VAL A 121 -3.93 10.47 -5.47
N GLY A 122 -3.26 11.62 -5.55
CA GLY A 122 -3.53 12.79 -4.71
C GLY A 122 -4.94 13.37 -4.88
N GLN A 123 -5.66 13.05 -5.97
CA GLN A 123 -7.06 13.44 -6.15
C GLN A 123 -8.02 12.68 -5.24
N TYR A 124 -7.62 11.50 -4.76
CA TYR A 124 -8.44 10.61 -3.95
C TYR A 124 -8.07 10.64 -2.46
N ILE A 125 -6.95 11.28 -2.12
CA ILE A 125 -6.47 11.42 -0.75
C ILE A 125 -6.74 12.84 -0.27
N PRO A 126 -7.59 13.05 0.76
CA PRO A 126 -7.89 14.38 1.27
C PRO A 126 -6.63 15.07 1.84
N ALA A 127 -6.63 16.39 1.81
CA ALA A 127 -5.57 17.24 2.37
C ALA A 127 -5.53 17.17 3.90
#